data_AF-A0A3M7H396-F1
#
_entry.id   AF-A0A3M7H396-F1
#
_cell.length_a   1.000
_cell.length_b   1.000
_cell.length_c   1.000
_cell.angle_alpha   90.00
_cell.angle_beta   90.00
_cell.angle_gamma   90.00
#
_symmetry.space_group_name_H-M   'P 1'
#
loop_
_entity.id
_entity.type
_entity.pdbx_description
1 polymer ?
#
loop_
_entity_poly.entity_id
_entity_poly.type
_entity_poly.pdbx_seq_one_letter_code
_entity_poly.pdbx_strand_id
1 'polypeptide(L)'
;ALQTRTGERDGQQLFIRENSGDVTAHLWSASTNQWNLIGTVVAGEGSGASKKEYNGREYDYVFDIDIEDGKPPLKLPYNLSESAWDVARKFLENNNLPMTYYEQVANWIQDNTKGARIGQQDQPPPPQHDPWGTERRYRPGDAGHSSTTGERKLPQRTYVNILEGNAQNAINKIAESAKQLKDGGKLDPVSHLSEEDFDALNALVNQLNQSPQDPHPTDGQIAALLTAVSKWPRQQRVPALAILARLAVSPSFVSSTCAGEKTIIDTLSQAGVFEQRQETANNAVHAIRLLVNLFASDAGRLIADGAFDTATKLVRPFAAEPESPAQYKALATLYLNYAILLASNAPSTESASREARAEVLVIDIANVLECESPHAGDPDALFRTLCALGTLLTLGDKFRAKMKGGIAGTLHFANAKPGAQMPNVKEVMQEIRDELR
;
A
#
# COMPACT_ATOMS: atom_id res chain seq x y z
N ALA A 1 -22.88 -12.47 -10.28
CA ALA A 1 -21.86 -11.51 -9.79
C ALA A 1 -20.43 -11.96 -10.10
N LEU A 2 -20.10 -13.26 -10.06
CA LEU A 2 -18.74 -13.78 -10.37
C LEU A 2 -18.34 -13.66 -11.85
N GLN A 3 -19.29 -13.67 -12.78
CA GLN A 3 -19.02 -13.51 -14.21
C GLN A 3 -18.82 -12.05 -14.64
N THR A 4 -19.11 -11.08 -13.78
CA THR A 4 -19.11 -9.64 -14.12
C THR A 4 -18.14 -8.80 -13.30
N ARG A 5 -17.51 -9.38 -12.27
CA ARG A 5 -16.45 -8.72 -11.49
C ARG A 5 -15.19 -9.54 -11.60
N THR A 6 -14.09 -8.92 -12.00
CA THR A 6 -12.73 -9.48 -11.90
C THR A 6 -12.08 -8.98 -10.61
N GLY A 7 -11.27 -9.81 -9.97
CA GLY A 7 -10.52 -9.36 -8.79
C GLY A 7 -9.32 -8.50 -9.18
N GLU A 8 -8.98 -7.59 -8.29
CA GLU A 8 -7.95 -6.57 -8.38
C GLU A 8 -6.62 -7.03 -7.77
N ARG A 9 -6.64 -7.99 -6.85
CA ARG A 9 -5.43 -8.58 -6.23
C ARG A 9 -5.57 -10.06 -5.95
N ASP A 10 -4.50 -10.83 -6.11
CA ASP A 10 -4.47 -12.25 -5.73
C ASP A 10 -4.77 -12.38 -4.22
N GLY A 11 -5.68 -13.28 -3.86
CA GLY A 11 -6.18 -13.37 -2.49
C GLY A 11 -7.26 -12.33 -2.14
N GLN A 12 -7.77 -11.55 -3.09
CA GLN A 12 -8.91 -10.65 -2.83
C GLN A 12 -10.15 -11.45 -2.48
N GLN A 13 -10.91 -10.98 -1.49
CA GLN A 13 -12.14 -11.64 -1.06
C GLN A 13 -13.36 -10.91 -1.63
N LEU A 14 -14.32 -11.69 -2.13
CA LEU A 14 -15.61 -11.22 -2.60
C LEU A 14 -16.72 -12.08 -1.98
N PHE A 15 -17.63 -11.42 -1.27
CA PHE A 15 -18.78 -12.06 -0.67
C PHE A 15 -20.02 -11.83 -1.55
N ILE A 16 -20.72 -12.89 -1.90
CA ILE A 16 -21.90 -12.86 -2.75
C ILE A 16 -23.05 -13.46 -1.98
N ARG A 17 -24.08 -12.64 -1.74
CA ARG A 17 -25.35 -13.13 -1.22
C ARG A 17 -26.12 -13.75 -2.38
N GLU A 18 -26.32 -15.06 -2.33
CA GLU A 18 -27.07 -15.82 -3.31
C GLU A 18 -28.58 -15.68 -3.06
N ASN A 19 -29.40 -15.97 -4.08
CA ASN A 19 -30.86 -15.86 -4.00
C ASN A 19 -31.49 -16.84 -2.97
N SER A 20 -30.74 -17.84 -2.48
CA SER A 20 -31.15 -18.78 -1.42
C SER A 20 -31.03 -18.19 0.00
N GLY A 21 -30.38 -17.04 0.17
CA GLY A 21 -30.12 -16.42 1.49
C GLY A 21 -28.73 -16.68 2.05
N ASP A 22 -27.97 -17.59 1.45
CA ASP A 22 -26.59 -17.92 1.82
C ASP A 22 -25.60 -16.87 1.28
N VAL A 23 -24.47 -16.69 1.98
CA VAL A 23 -23.39 -15.79 1.56
C VAL A 23 -22.17 -16.62 1.17
N THR A 24 -21.86 -16.72 -0.13
CA THR A 24 -20.67 -17.42 -0.61
C THR A 24 -19.45 -16.48 -0.58
N ALA A 25 -18.34 -16.94 -0.03
CA ALA A 25 -17.06 -16.24 0.02
C ALA A 25 -16.15 -16.76 -1.09
N HIS A 26 -15.62 -15.86 -1.91
CA HIS A 26 -14.78 -16.19 -3.05
C HIS A 26 -13.45 -15.46 -2.95
N LEU A 27 -12.37 -16.16 -3.30
CA LEU A 27 -11.02 -15.63 -3.35
C LEU A 27 -10.58 -15.50 -4.80
N TRP A 28 -10.09 -14.32 -5.16
CA TRP A 28 -9.55 -14.09 -6.49
C TRP A 28 -8.21 -14.78 -6.65
N SER A 29 -8.11 -15.61 -7.69
CA SER A 29 -6.83 -16.10 -8.18
C SER A 29 -6.42 -15.31 -9.43
N ALA A 30 -5.38 -14.51 -9.28
CA ALA A 30 -4.83 -13.71 -10.37
C ALA A 30 -4.10 -14.58 -11.41
N SER A 31 -3.66 -15.79 -11.03
CA SER A 31 -2.97 -16.73 -11.93
C SER A 31 -3.93 -17.46 -12.88
N THR A 32 -5.15 -17.79 -12.44
CA THR A 32 -6.18 -18.44 -13.27
C THR A 32 -7.25 -17.48 -13.76
N ASN A 33 -7.21 -16.22 -13.30
CA ASN A 33 -8.15 -15.15 -13.64
C ASN A 33 -9.60 -15.51 -13.27
N GLN A 34 -9.77 -16.20 -12.14
CA GLN A 34 -11.04 -16.72 -11.67
C GLN A 34 -11.22 -16.52 -10.16
N TRP A 35 -12.48 -16.42 -9.75
CA TRP A 35 -12.87 -16.44 -8.35
C TRP A 35 -13.03 -17.90 -7.90
N ASN A 36 -12.20 -18.33 -6.95
CA ASN A 36 -12.27 -19.64 -6.33
C ASN A 36 -13.15 -19.55 -5.09
N LEU A 37 -14.15 -20.42 -4.96
CA LEU A 37 -15.00 -20.47 -3.76
C LEU A 37 -14.15 -20.93 -2.56
N ILE A 38 -14.10 -20.11 -1.51
CA ILE A 38 -13.38 -20.39 -0.26
C ILE A 38 -14.30 -20.73 0.90
N GLY A 39 -15.62 -20.73 0.67
CA GLY A 39 -16.59 -21.23 1.64
C GLY A 39 -17.98 -20.64 1.40
N THR A 40 -19.00 -21.32 1.94
CA THR A 40 -20.38 -20.80 1.95
C THR A 40 -20.79 -20.50 3.39
N VAL A 41 -20.98 -19.23 3.69
CA VAL A 41 -21.53 -18.75 4.95
C VAL A 41 -23.05 -18.91 4.88
N VAL A 42 -23.56 -20.02 5.42
CA VAL A 42 -24.99 -20.14 5.71
C VAL A 42 -25.32 -19.09 6.76
N ALA A 43 -26.24 -18.18 6.45
CA ALA A 43 -26.76 -17.24 7.42
C ALA A 43 -27.38 -18.05 8.56
N GLY A 44 -26.67 -18.15 9.68
CA GLY A 44 -27.30 -18.52 10.94
C GLY A 44 -28.29 -17.43 11.27
N GLU A 45 -29.58 -17.68 11.07
CA GLU A 45 -30.63 -16.91 11.72
C GLU A 45 -30.31 -16.87 13.22
N GLY A 46 -30.10 -15.67 13.75
CA GLY A 46 -29.86 -15.50 15.18
C GLY A 46 -28.98 -14.30 15.49
N SER A 47 -29.61 -13.15 15.63
CA SER A 47 -29.13 -12.08 16.49
C SER A 47 -28.74 -12.61 17.87
N GLY A 48 -27.45 -12.79 18.15
CA GLY A 48 -26.82 -12.66 19.46
C GLY A 48 -27.41 -13.35 20.70
N ALA A 49 -28.12 -14.48 20.64
CA ALA A 49 -28.77 -15.02 21.85
C ALA A 49 -28.78 -16.55 22.06
N SER A 50 -28.22 -17.39 21.18
CA SER A 50 -28.19 -18.85 21.43
C SER A 50 -26.80 -19.45 21.15
N LYS A 51 -26.23 -20.13 22.17
CA LYS A 51 -25.01 -20.91 22.02
C LYS A 51 -25.27 -22.14 21.14
N LYS A 52 -24.29 -22.51 20.33
CA LYS A 52 -24.36 -23.69 19.43
C LYS A 52 -23.65 -24.87 20.06
N GLU A 53 -24.29 -26.04 20.06
CA GLU A 53 -23.69 -27.28 20.55
C GLU A 53 -22.80 -27.91 19.47
N TYR A 54 -21.55 -28.21 19.83
CA TYR A 54 -20.62 -28.97 19.01
C TYR A 54 -19.83 -29.96 19.89
N ASN A 55 -19.86 -31.25 19.54
CA ASN A 55 -19.24 -32.34 20.30
C ASN A 55 -19.62 -32.36 21.79
N GLY A 56 -20.90 -32.13 22.11
CA GLY A 56 -21.43 -32.17 23.47
C GLY A 56 -21.06 -30.96 24.35
N ARG A 57 -20.58 -29.86 23.75
CA ARG A 57 -20.26 -28.61 24.43
C ARG A 57 -20.87 -27.43 23.70
N GLU A 58 -21.34 -26.45 24.44
CA GLU A 58 -21.92 -25.21 23.90
C GLU A 58 -20.84 -24.16 23.64
N TYR A 59 -20.89 -23.55 22.46
CA TYR A 59 -19.97 -22.48 22.04
C TYR A 59 -20.74 -21.24 21.58
N ASP A 60 -20.15 -20.06 21.76
CA ASP A 60 -20.73 -18.81 21.28
C ASP A 60 -20.77 -18.78 19.73
N TYR A 61 -19.77 -19.37 19.08
CA TYR A 61 -19.68 -19.53 17.63
C TYR A 61 -19.20 -20.93 17.27
N VAL A 62 -19.76 -21.49 16.19
CA VAL A 62 -19.22 -22.67 15.50
C VAL A 62 -19.17 -22.31 14.03
N PHE A 63 -17.96 -22.16 13.51
CA PHE A 63 -17.69 -21.79 12.12
C PHE A 63 -17.41 -23.03 11.28
N ASP A 64 -17.84 -23.03 10.02
CA ASP A 64 -17.51 -24.07 9.05
C ASP A 64 -16.45 -23.52 8.10
N ILE A 65 -15.27 -24.14 8.06
CA ILE A 65 -14.10 -23.64 7.33
C ILE A 65 -13.65 -24.69 6.30
N ASP A 66 -13.74 -24.33 5.02
CA ASP A 66 -13.27 -25.11 3.89
C ASP A 66 -11.83 -24.72 3.53
N ILE A 67 -10.88 -25.63 3.67
CA ILE A 67 -9.43 -25.33 3.53
C ILE A 67 -8.80 -26.07 2.33
N GLU A 68 -9.36 -27.20 1.92
CA GLU A 68 -8.87 -28.00 0.79
C GLU A 68 -10.00 -28.34 -0.17
N ASP A 69 -9.76 -28.15 -1.47
CA ASP A 69 -10.74 -28.40 -2.53
C ASP A 69 -11.10 -29.91 -2.58
N GLY A 70 -12.38 -30.22 -2.42
CA GLY A 70 -12.92 -31.58 -2.44
C GLY A 70 -13.02 -32.33 -1.10
N LYS A 71 -12.67 -31.71 0.04
CA LYS A 71 -12.91 -32.29 1.39
C LYS A 71 -14.10 -31.62 2.10
N PRO A 72 -14.74 -32.30 3.08
CA PRO A 72 -15.80 -31.70 3.88
C PRO A 72 -15.31 -30.52 4.73
N PRO A 73 -16.16 -29.50 4.98
CA PRO A 73 -15.83 -28.36 5.84
C PRO A 73 -15.42 -28.78 7.25
N LEU A 74 -14.39 -28.13 7.78
CA LEU A 74 -13.89 -28.33 9.13
C LEU A 74 -14.57 -27.36 10.10
N LYS A 75 -15.07 -27.88 11.23
CA LYS A 75 -15.77 -27.06 12.23
C LYS A 75 -14.78 -26.43 13.21
N LEU A 76 -14.83 -25.10 13.35
CA LEU A 76 -14.06 -24.32 14.31
C LEU A 76 -14.99 -23.77 15.40
N PRO A 77 -15.04 -24.39 16.59
CA PRO A 77 -15.76 -23.85 17.74
C PRO A 77 -14.99 -22.71 18.40
N TYR A 78 -15.67 -21.63 18.80
CA TYR A 78 -15.07 -20.44 19.41
C TYR A 78 -15.98 -19.82 20.48
N ASN A 79 -15.42 -19.50 21.64
CA ASN A 79 -16.09 -18.70 22.67
C ASN A 79 -15.51 -17.29 22.73
N LEU A 80 -16.35 -16.29 22.99
CA LEU A 80 -15.92 -14.89 23.15
C LEU A 80 -14.98 -14.70 24.36
N SER A 81 -14.99 -15.64 25.31
CA SER A 81 -14.07 -15.66 26.45
C SER A 81 -12.68 -16.24 26.12
N GLU A 82 -12.48 -16.81 24.93
CA GLU A 82 -11.23 -17.45 24.52
C GLU A 82 -10.41 -16.57 23.56
N SER A 83 -9.09 -16.72 23.61
CA SER A 83 -8.18 -16.04 22.68
C SER A 83 -8.31 -16.62 21.28
N ALA A 84 -8.62 -15.77 20.30
CA ALA A 84 -8.67 -16.13 18.88
C ALA A 84 -7.36 -16.79 18.39
N TRP A 85 -6.22 -16.37 18.96
CA TRP A 85 -4.90 -16.91 18.68
C TRP A 85 -4.71 -18.33 19.22
N ASP A 86 -5.28 -18.66 20.38
CA ASP A 86 -5.16 -20.02 20.92
C ASP A 86 -6.10 -21.00 20.20
N VAL A 87 -7.29 -20.52 19.82
CA VAL A 87 -8.27 -21.34 19.08
C VAL A 87 -7.77 -21.61 17.66
N ALA A 88 -7.19 -20.62 16.97
CA ALA A 88 -6.55 -20.82 15.67
C ALA A 88 -5.42 -21.85 15.73
N ARG A 89 -4.55 -21.80 16.75
CA ARG A 89 -3.45 -22.78 16.92
C ARG A 89 -4.01 -24.19 17.08
N LYS A 90 -4.94 -24.37 18.03
CA LYS A 90 -5.56 -25.68 18.30
C LYS A 90 -6.32 -26.22 17.10
N PHE A 91 -7.00 -25.36 16.34
CA PHE A 91 -7.72 -25.74 15.14
C PHE A 91 -6.77 -26.27 14.05
N LEU A 92 -5.63 -25.62 13.82
CA LEU A 92 -4.64 -26.08 12.85
C LEU A 92 -3.96 -27.38 13.32
N GLU A 93 -3.58 -27.47 14.59
CA GLU A 93 -2.97 -28.67 15.18
C GLU A 93 -3.91 -29.89 15.11
N ASN A 94 -5.18 -29.71 15.50
CA ASN A 94 -6.17 -30.81 15.54
C ASN A 94 -6.55 -31.34 14.14
N ASN A 95 -6.40 -30.51 13.11
CA ASN A 95 -6.72 -30.87 11.73
C ASN A 95 -5.46 -31.15 10.89
N ASN A 96 -4.27 -31.21 11.51
CA ASN A 96 -2.97 -31.40 10.85
C ASN A 96 -2.72 -30.42 9.69
N LEU A 97 -3.12 -29.15 9.87
CA LEU A 97 -2.97 -28.10 8.87
C LEU A 97 -1.65 -27.33 9.05
N PRO A 98 -1.06 -26.79 7.97
CA PRO A 98 0.16 -26.01 8.05
C PRO A 98 0.05 -24.78 8.97
N MET A 99 1.04 -24.60 9.86
CA MET A 99 1.08 -23.46 10.80
C MET A 99 1.25 -22.10 10.10
N THR A 100 1.52 -22.08 8.79
CA THR A 100 1.53 -20.86 7.97
C THR A 100 0.16 -20.17 7.92
N TYR A 101 -0.93 -20.91 8.16
CA TYR A 101 -2.29 -20.35 8.22
C TYR A 101 -2.64 -19.76 9.59
N TYR A 102 -1.73 -19.82 10.56
CA TYR A 102 -1.97 -19.43 11.94
C TYR A 102 -2.47 -18.00 12.09
N GLU A 103 -1.70 -17.04 11.57
CA GLU A 103 -2.05 -15.63 11.63
C GLU A 103 -3.32 -15.33 10.83
N GLN A 104 -3.51 -16.02 9.71
CA GLN A 104 -4.69 -15.84 8.86
C GLN A 104 -5.98 -16.29 9.56
N VAL A 105 -5.98 -17.47 10.20
CA VAL A 105 -7.14 -17.99 10.94
C VAL A 105 -7.39 -17.16 12.20
N ALA A 106 -6.34 -16.74 12.92
CA ALA A 106 -6.49 -15.92 14.12
C ALA A 106 -7.10 -14.54 13.81
N ASN A 107 -6.60 -13.85 12.78
CA ASN A 107 -7.15 -12.57 12.34
C ASN A 107 -8.59 -12.73 11.83
N TRP A 108 -8.89 -13.83 11.13
CA TRP A 108 -10.23 -14.13 10.65
C TRP A 108 -11.23 -14.32 11.81
N ILE A 109 -10.87 -15.08 12.85
CA ILE A 109 -11.73 -15.24 14.03
C ILE A 109 -12.01 -13.88 14.67
N GLN A 110 -10.97 -13.06 14.83
CA GLN A 110 -11.10 -11.73 15.42
C GLN A 110 -12.02 -10.83 14.58
N ASP A 111 -11.86 -10.81 13.26
CA ASP A 111 -12.68 -10.00 12.36
C ASP A 111 -14.17 -10.38 12.39
N ASN A 112 -14.47 -11.68 12.51
CA ASN A 112 -15.84 -12.19 12.55
C ASN A 112 -16.51 -12.08 13.93
N THR A 113 -15.75 -11.76 14.98
CA THR A 113 -16.26 -11.68 16.37
C THR A 113 -16.26 -10.26 16.94
N LYS A 114 -15.66 -9.29 16.23
CA LYS A 114 -15.60 -7.85 16.60
C LYS A 114 -16.96 -7.17 16.85
N GLY A 115 -18.05 -7.71 16.30
CA GLY A 115 -19.40 -7.13 16.38
C GLY A 115 -20.26 -7.63 17.55
N ALA A 116 -19.84 -8.67 18.26
CA ALA A 116 -20.63 -9.28 19.33
C ALA A 116 -20.06 -8.91 20.70
N ARG A 117 -20.48 -7.75 21.20
CA ARG A 117 -20.31 -7.44 22.62
C ARG A 117 -21.41 -8.15 23.41
N ILE A 118 -21.00 -9.04 24.31
CA ILE A 118 -21.87 -9.63 25.33
C ILE A 118 -22.52 -8.47 26.11
N GLY A 119 -23.86 -8.43 26.08
CA GLY A 119 -24.64 -7.59 26.95
C GLY A 119 -24.63 -8.16 28.36
N GLN A 120 -23.96 -7.49 29.27
CA GLN A 120 -24.38 -7.41 30.67
C GLN A 120 -23.88 -6.09 31.28
N GLN A 121 -24.79 -5.47 32.02
CA GLN A 121 -24.62 -4.20 32.71
C GLN A 121 -23.44 -4.25 33.68
N ASP A 122 -22.48 -3.36 33.50
CA ASP A 122 -21.84 -2.67 34.62
C ASP A 122 -21.75 -1.19 34.26
N GLN A 123 -22.54 -0.38 34.96
CA GLN A 123 -22.36 1.08 34.92
C GLN A 123 -20.95 1.38 35.46
N PRO A 124 -20.09 2.09 34.71
CA PRO A 124 -18.94 2.71 35.35
C PRO A 124 -19.46 3.79 36.33
N PRO A 125 -18.94 3.86 37.56
CA PRO A 125 -19.23 4.99 38.44
C PRO A 125 -18.74 6.29 37.76
N PRO A 126 -19.35 7.44 38.07
CA PRO A 126 -18.97 8.71 37.46
C PRO A 126 -17.48 9.00 37.67
N PRO A 127 -16.81 9.65 36.71
CA PRO A 127 -15.36 9.82 36.74
C PRO A 127 -14.93 10.63 37.97
N GLN A 128 -14.27 9.96 38.90
CA GLN A 128 -13.47 10.63 39.92
C GLN A 128 -12.20 11.17 39.24
N HIS A 129 -12.11 12.49 39.20
CA HIS A 129 -10.88 13.21 38.93
C HIS A 129 -9.81 12.79 39.96
N ASP A 130 -8.72 12.17 39.51
CA ASP A 130 -7.50 12.05 40.33
C ASP A 130 -6.77 13.42 40.30
N PRO A 131 -6.55 14.07 41.46
CA PRO A 131 -5.81 15.33 41.56
C PRO A 131 -4.31 15.25 41.19
N TRP A 132 -3.75 14.08 40.86
CA TRP A 132 -2.35 13.95 40.43
C TRP A 132 -2.23 13.35 39.02
N GLY A 133 -2.30 14.22 38.01
CA GLY A 133 -2.27 13.88 36.59
C GLY A 133 -1.02 13.14 36.11
N THR A 134 -1.16 11.85 35.81
CA THR A 134 -0.11 11.03 35.18
C THR A 134 -0.58 10.22 33.97
N GLU A 135 -1.64 10.66 33.29
CA GLU A 135 -2.20 9.99 32.11
C GLU A 135 -1.45 10.27 30.79
N ARG A 136 -0.35 11.04 30.85
CA ARG A 136 0.58 11.21 29.73
C ARG A 136 1.85 10.40 29.97
N ARG A 137 1.76 9.08 29.85
CA ARG A 137 2.95 8.23 29.65
C ARG A 137 3.04 7.83 28.19
N TYR A 138 4.02 8.42 27.52
CA TYR A 138 4.49 8.03 26.20
C TYR A 138 4.89 6.54 26.20
N ARG A 139 4.26 5.75 25.33
CA ARG A 139 4.70 4.39 24.97
C ARG A 139 5.33 4.46 23.58
N PRO A 140 6.66 4.33 23.46
CA PRO A 140 7.29 4.16 22.15
C PRO A 140 6.90 2.80 21.59
N GLY A 141 6.20 2.77 20.44
CA GLY A 141 5.90 1.54 19.71
C GLY A 141 4.54 1.47 19.00
N ASP A 142 3.61 2.39 19.26
CA ASP A 142 2.24 2.32 18.72
C ASP A 142 1.95 3.47 17.74
N ALA A 143 2.62 3.45 16.59
CA ALA A 143 2.35 4.36 15.48
C ALA A 143 1.50 3.62 14.44
N GLY A 144 0.21 3.43 14.74
CA GLY A 144 -0.73 2.72 13.86
C GLY A 144 -2.19 3.06 14.12
N HIS A 145 -2.66 4.15 13.53
CA HIS A 145 -4.07 4.40 13.18
C HIS A 145 -5.16 4.17 14.24
N SER A 146 -5.05 4.83 15.40
CA SER A 146 -6.24 5.23 16.16
C SER A 146 -6.61 6.66 15.76
N SER A 147 -7.65 6.82 14.94
CA SER A 147 -8.22 8.14 14.66
C SER A 147 -9.02 8.60 15.87
N THR A 148 -8.40 9.40 16.73
CA THR A 148 -9.14 10.28 17.63
C THR A 148 -9.86 11.33 16.78
N THR A 149 -11.18 11.41 16.92
CA THR A 149 -11.97 12.48 16.31
C THR A 149 -11.50 13.82 16.86
N GLY A 150 -10.95 14.70 16.00
CA GLY A 150 -10.57 16.08 16.36
C GLY A 150 -9.11 16.49 16.12
N GLU A 151 -8.20 15.58 15.74
CA GLU A 151 -6.84 15.97 15.35
C GLU A 151 -6.77 16.43 13.89
N ARG A 152 -6.19 17.62 13.67
CA ARG A 152 -5.94 18.18 12.33
C ARG A 152 -5.11 17.21 11.49
N LYS A 153 -5.54 16.98 10.24
CA LYS A 153 -4.81 16.17 9.25
C LYS A 153 -3.75 16.98 8.52
N LEU A 154 -3.80 18.31 8.55
CA LEU A 154 -2.85 19.18 7.86
C LEU A 154 -1.99 20.02 8.83
N PRO A 155 -0.73 20.32 8.48
CA PRO A 155 0.04 19.74 7.36
C PRO A 155 0.51 18.32 7.67
N GLN A 156 0.71 17.52 6.63
CA GLN A 156 1.40 16.24 6.75
C GLN A 156 2.90 16.48 6.97
N ARG A 157 3.51 15.68 7.84
CA ARG A 157 4.93 15.80 8.23
C ARG A 157 5.72 14.49 8.12
N THR A 158 5.01 13.38 7.90
CA THR A 158 5.60 12.04 7.89
C THR A 158 5.57 11.50 6.47
N TYR A 159 6.75 11.24 5.92
CA TYR A 159 6.88 10.60 4.61
C TYR A 159 6.27 9.20 4.63
N VAL A 160 5.70 8.79 3.49
CA VAL A 160 5.08 7.48 3.34
C VAL A 160 5.89 6.63 2.36
N ASN A 161 6.10 5.37 2.71
CA ASN A 161 6.72 4.35 1.87
C ASN A 161 5.67 3.38 1.31
N ILE A 162 6.05 2.66 0.25
CA ILE A 162 5.26 1.58 -0.35
C ILE A 162 6.18 0.36 -0.48
N LEU A 163 6.11 -0.53 0.52
CA LEU A 163 6.95 -1.72 0.63
C LEU A 163 6.22 -3.03 0.30
N GLU A 164 5.04 -2.93 -0.31
CA GLU A 164 4.22 -4.06 -0.71
C GLU A 164 4.93 -4.95 -1.76
N GLY A 165 4.76 -6.27 -1.65
CA GLY A 165 5.18 -7.25 -2.68
C GLY A 165 6.02 -8.40 -2.12
N ASN A 166 5.87 -9.59 -2.70
CA ASN A 166 6.59 -10.79 -2.28
C ASN A 166 7.96 -10.88 -2.98
N ALA A 167 9.05 -10.72 -2.21
CA ALA A 167 10.42 -10.75 -2.73
C ALA A 167 10.80 -12.12 -3.30
N GLN A 168 10.39 -13.20 -2.64
CA GLN A 168 10.67 -14.56 -3.11
C GLN A 168 10.03 -14.82 -4.47
N ASN A 169 8.75 -14.46 -4.62
CA ASN A 169 8.04 -14.64 -5.89
C ASN A 169 8.66 -13.80 -7.01
N ALA A 170 9.07 -12.57 -6.71
CA ALA A 170 9.75 -11.72 -7.67
C ALA A 170 11.09 -12.34 -8.12
N ILE A 171 11.93 -12.80 -7.18
CA ILE A 171 13.22 -13.43 -7.51
C ILE A 171 13.04 -14.73 -8.28
N ASN A 172 12.07 -15.57 -7.90
CA ASN A 172 11.71 -16.76 -8.67
C ASN A 172 11.33 -16.40 -10.11
N LYS A 173 10.57 -15.30 -10.31
CA LYS A 173 10.17 -14.85 -11.64
C LYS A 173 11.34 -14.26 -12.43
N ILE A 174 12.31 -13.61 -11.78
CA ILE A 174 13.57 -13.19 -12.42
C ILE A 174 14.32 -14.41 -12.94
N ALA A 175 14.49 -15.46 -12.12
CA ALA A 175 15.17 -16.69 -12.53
C ALA A 175 14.46 -17.40 -13.70
N GLU A 176 13.13 -17.53 -13.65
CA GLU A 176 12.34 -18.10 -14.75
C GLU A 176 12.50 -17.29 -16.04
N SER A 177 12.42 -15.95 -15.94
CA SER A 177 12.55 -15.04 -17.10
C SER A 177 13.95 -15.09 -17.69
N ALA A 178 15.00 -15.12 -16.86
CA ALA A 178 16.38 -15.25 -17.33
C ALA A 178 16.58 -16.54 -18.13
N LYS A 179 16.04 -17.66 -17.64
CA LYS A 179 16.09 -18.94 -18.34
C LYS A 179 15.35 -18.88 -19.69
N GLN A 180 14.11 -18.39 -19.71
CA GLN A 180 13.31 -18.26 -20.93
C GLN A 180 13.98 -17.35 -21.97
N LEU A 181 14.58 -16.24 -21.54
CA LEU A 181 15.26 -15.29 -22.41
C LEU A 181 16.55 -15.87 -22.99
N LYS A 182 17.31 -16.63 -22.19
CA LYS A 182 18.52 -17.34 -22.61
C LYS A 182 18.20 -18.45 -23.61
N ASP A 183 17.25 -19.32 -23.27
CA ASP A 183 16.82 -20.45 -24.11
C ASP A 183 16.20 -19.96 -25.44
N GLY A 184 15.51 -18.82 -25.41
CA GLY A 184 14.94 -18.18 -26.59
C GLY A 184 15.92 -17.37 -27.45
N GLY A 185 17.18 -17.23 -27.05
CA GLY A 185 18.18 -16.41 -27.75
C GLY A 185 17.83 -14.92 -27.82
N LYS A 186 16.99 -14.42 -26.90
CA LYS A 186 16.46 -13.05 -26.89
C LYS A 186 17.28 -12.09 -26.02
N LEU A 187 18.44 -12.52 -25.53
CA LEU A 187 19.22 -11.79 -24.55
C LEU A 187 20.71 -11.91 -24.85
N ASP A 188 21.36 -10.76 -25.02
CA ASP A 188 22.80 -10.68 -25.23
C ASP A 188 23.56 -11.29 -24.04
N PRO A 189 24.70 -11.96 -24.25
CA PRO A 189 25.48 -12.59 -23.18
C PRO A 189 25.87 -11.64 -22.04
N VAL A 190 26.13 -10.36 -22.34
CA VAL A 190 26.44 -9.32 -21.35
C VAL A 190 25.26 -9.02 -20.41
N SER A 191 24.04 -9.41 -20.80
CA SER A 191 22.82 -9.18 -20.04
C SER A 191 22.36 -10.41 -19.26
N HIS A 192 23.15 -11.50 -19.28
CA HIS A 192 22.87 -12.72 -18.54
C HIS A 192 23.25 -12.52 -17.07
N LEU A 193 22.41 -13.06 -16.19
CA LEU A 193 22.73 -13.18 -14.77
C LEU A 193 23.44 -14.52 -14.54
N SER A 194 24.50 -14.48 -13.76
CA SER A 194 25.30 -15.64 -13.36
C SER A 194 24.64 -16.43 -12.22
N GLU A 195 25.16 -17.62 -11.92
CA GLU A 195 24.72 -18.39 -10.74
C GLU A 195 25.00 -17.63 -9.44
N GLU A 196 26.15 -16.94 -9.36
CA GLU A 196 26.52 -16.08 -8.22
C GLU A 196 25.51 -14.93 -8.03
N ASP A 197 25.02 -14.33 -9.12
CA ASP A 197 23.98 -13.29 -9.05
C ASP A 197 22.69 -13.87 -8.45
N PHE A 198 22.28 -15.07 -8.85
CA PHE A 198 21.07 -15.70 -8.30
C PHE A 198 21.24 -16.08 -6.82
N ASP A 199 22.41 -16.56 -6.41
CA ASP A 199 22.70 -16.82 -5.01
C ASP A 199 22.63 -15.54 -4.17
N ALA A 200 23.21 -14.44 -4.69
CA ALA A 200 23.14 -13.14 -4.05
C ALA A 200 21.70 -12.60 -3.95
N LEU A 201 20.89 -12.78 -5.00
CA LEU A 201 19.47 -12.40 -5.00
C LEU A 201 18.66 -13.27 -4.03
N ASN A 202 18.91 -14.57 -3.94
CA ASN A 202 18.24 -15.43 -2.97
C ASN A 202 18.57 -15.02 -1.52
N ALA A 203 19.82 -14.63 -1.24
CA ALA A 203 20.20 -14.06 0.05
C ALA A 203 19.47 -12.72 0.34
N LEU A 204 19.21 -11.91 -0.68
CA LEU A 204 18.49 -10.64 -0.57
C LEU A 204 17.06 -10.82 -0.04
N VAL A 205 16.40 -11.96 -0.31
CA VAL A 205 15.06 -12.25 0.22
C VAL A 205 15.06 -12.19 1.75
N ASN A 206 16.07 -12.79 2.38
CA ASN A 206 16.19 -12.80 3.84
C ASN A 206 16.41 -11.39 4.39
N GLN A 207 17.28 -10.61 3.75
CA GLN A 207 17.53 -9.20 4.11
C GLN A 207 16.24 -8.38 4.05
N LEU A 208 15.47 -8.51 2.96
CA LEU A 208 14.20 -7.83 2.74
C LEU A 208 13.09 -8.23 3.74
N ASN A 209 13.13 -9.45 4.26
CA ASN A 209 12.16 -9.94 5.24
C ASN A 209 12.55 -9.59 6.68
N GLN A 210 13.84 -9.62 7.01
CA GLN A 210 14.35 -9.33 8.36
C GLN A 210 14.45 -7.83 8.62
N SER A 211 14.79 -7.03 7.60
CA SER A 211 15.01 -5.59 7.75
C SER A 211 14.33 -4.81 6.61
N PRO A 212 12.99 -4.83 6.53
CA PRO A 212 12.26 -4.24 5.40
C PRO A 212 12.44 -2.73 5.25
N GLN A 213 12.78 -2.01 6.33
CA GLN A 213 13.01 -0.55 6.32
C GLN A 213 14.46 -0.18 5.98
N ASP A 214 15.40 -1.11 6.14
CA ASP A 214 16.79 -0.94 5.74
C ASP A 214 17.43 -2.30 5.41
N PRO A 215 17.21 -2.83 4.20
CA PRO A 215 17.68 -4.17 3.83
C PRO A 215 19.20 -4.28 3.60
N HIS A 216 19.95 -3.17 3.62
CA HIS A 216 21.39 -3.14 3.37
C HIS A 216 21.86 -3.97 2.15
N PRO A 217 21.28 -3.77 0.95
CA PRO A 217 21.70 -4.50 -0.24
C PRO A 217 23.18 -4.24 -0.58
N THR A 218 23.83 -5.26 -1.15
CA THR A 218 25.19 -5.19 -1.67
C THR A 218 25.22 -4.65 -3.10
N ASP A 219 26.38 -4.15 -3.54
CA ASP A 219 26.54 -3.65 -4.91
C ASP A 219 26.28 -4.73 -5.97
N GLY A 220 26.65 -5.98 -5.70
CA GLY A 220 26.38 -7.11 -6.61
C GLY A 220 24.88 -7.38 -6.78
N GLN A 221 24.12 -7.37 -5.68
CA GLN A 221 22.66 -7.53 -5.72
C GLN A 221 22.00 -6.40 -6.51
N ILE A 222 22.44 -5.16 -6.30
CA ILE A 222 21.93 -3.99 -7.02
C ILE A 222 22.28 -4.08 -8.51
N ALA A 223 23.52 -4.43 -8.86
CA ALA A 223 23.99 -4.55 -10.23
C ALA A 223 23.23 -5.63 -11.03
N ALA A 224 22.94 -6.78 -10.42
CA ALA A 224 22.13 -7.83 -11.03
C ALA A 224 20.72 -7.34 -11.38
N LEU A 225 20.06 -6.66 -10.43
CA LEU A 225 18.72 -6.10 -10.65
C LEU A 225 18.71 -4.98 -11.70
N LEU A 226 19.72 -4.09 -11.69
CA LEU A 226 19.84 -3.02 -12.68
C LEU A 226 20.13 -3.55 -14.09
N THR A 227 20.87 -4.66 -14.20
CA THR A 227 21.06 -5.39 -15.47
C THR A 227 19.71 -5.84 -16.02
N ALA A 228 18.90 -6.50 -15.20
CA ALA A 228 17.56 -6.95 -15.62
C ALA A 228 16.66 -5.77 -16.04
N VAL A 229 16.61 -4.69 -15.25
CA VAL A 229 15.78 -3.51 -15.58
C VAL A 229 16.25 -2.79 -16.84
N SER A 230 17.56 -2.69 -17.07
CA SER A 230 18.09 -1.87 -18.16
C SER A 230 18.22 -2.63 -19.48
N LYS A 231 18.43 -3.95 -19.43
CA LYS A 231 18.83 -4.74 -20.60
C LYS A 231 17.79 -5.76 -21.06
N TRP A 232 16.89 -6.21 -20.20
CA TRP A 232 15.88 -7.20 -20.61
C TRP A 232 14.76 -6.56 -21.42
N PRO A 233 13.95 -7.32 -22.17
CA PRO A 233 12.76 -6.78 -22.80
C PRO A 233 11.76 -6.29 -21.74
N ARG A 234 10.95 -5.29 -22.09
CA ARG A 234 10.10 -4.54 -21.14
C ARG A 234 9.18 -5.42 -20.31
N GLN A 235 8.66 -6.49 -20.92
CA GLN A 235 7.72 -7.42 -20.30
C GLN A 235 8.31 -8.19 -19.10
N GLN A 236 9.64 -8.39 -19.07
CA GLN A 236 10.32 -9.16 -18.02
C GLN A 236 10.97 -8.30 -16.93
N ARG A 237 10.84 -6.96 -16.98
CA ARG A 237 11.52 -6.04 -16.05
C ARG A 237 10.82 -5.87 -14.70
N VAL A 238 9.49 -6.05 -14.67
CA VAL A 238 8.64 -5.79 -13.50
C VAL A 238 9.20 -6.41 -12.21
N PRO A 239 9.60 -7.71 -12.18
CA PRO A 239 10.05 -8.32 -10.93
C PRO A 239 11.32 -7.68 -10.37
N ALA A 240 12.31 -7.38 -11.22
CA ALA A 240 13.55 -6.72 -10.80
C ALA A 240 13.29 -5.29 -10.32
N LEU A 241 12.43 -4.55 -11.02
CA LEU A 241 12.05 -3.20 -10.64
C LEU A 241 11.25 -3.17 -9.32
N ALA A 242 10.43 -4.19 -9.07
CA ALA A 242 9.70 -4.35 -7.81
C ALA A 242 10.64 -4.53 -6.62
N ILE A 243 11.72 -5.30 -6.79
CA ILE A 243 12.76 -5.44 -5.75
C ILE A 243 13.50 -4.12 -5.57
N LEU A 244 13.97 -3.46 -6.64
CA LEU A 244 14.66 -2.16 -6.54
C LEU A 244 13.81 -1.12 -5.80
N ALA A 245 12.50 -1.07 -6.06
CA ALA A 245 11.60 -0.19 -5.34
C ALA A 245 11.62 -0.43 -3.84
N ARG A 246 11.69 -1.69 -3.38
CA ARG A 246 11.81 -2.04 -1.96
C ARG A 246 13.19 -1.71 -1.38
N LEU A 247 14.24 -1.69 -2.20
CA LEU A 247 15.59 -1.35 -1.75
C LEU A 247 15.81 0.15 -1.57
N ALA A 248 15.02 0.99 -2.24
CA ALA A 248 15.20 2.44 -2.24
C ALA A 248 15.05 3.13 -0.87
N VAL A 249 14.51 2.43 0.13
CA VAL A 249 14.50 2.93 1.51
C VAL A 249 15.87 2.86 2.19
N SER A 250 16.77 2.00 1.72
CA SER A 250 18.08 1.78 2.32
C SER A 250 19.09 2.86 1.93
N PRO A 251 19.84 3.44 2.88
CA PRO A 251 20.96 4.33 2.57
C PRO A 251 22.04 3.69 1.70
N SER A 252 22.31 2.38 1.86
CA SER A 252 23.34 1.70 1.03
C SER A 252 22.92 1.62 -0.43
N PHE A 253 21.63 1.42 -0.70
CA PHE A 253 21.08 1.47 -2.05
C PHE A 253 21.26 2.87 -2.67
N VAL A 254 20.91 3.93 -1.93
CA VAL A 254 21.05 5.30 -2.44
C VAL A 254 22.52 5.62 -2.72
N SER A 255 23.42 5.24 -1.81
CA SER A 255 24.87 5.42 -2.00
C SER A 255 25.36 4.72 -3.26
N SER A 256 25.01 3.44 -3.45
CA SER A 256 25.44 2.63 -4.60
C SER A 256 24.90 3.18 -5.93
N THR A 257 23.66 3.69 -5.95
CA THR A 257 22.97 4.09 -7.18
C THR A 257 23.04 5.58 -7.50
N CYS A 258 23.54 6.41 -6.58
CA CYS A 258 23.52 7.87 -6.72
C CYS A 258 24.84 8.57 -6.31
N ALA A 259 25.93 7.83 -6.05
CA ALA A 259 27.24 8.43 -5.75
C ALA A 259 27.99 8.97 -6.99
N GLY A 260 27.57 8.61 -8.20
CA GLY A 260 28.20 9.02 -9.45
C GLY A 260 27.53 10.22 -10.12
N GLU A 261 27.84 10.44 -11.40
CA GLU A 261 27.22 11.52 -12.21
C GLU A 261 25.74 11.28 -12.52
N LYS A 262 25.31 10.01 -12.52
CA LYS A 262 23.93 9.60 -12.77
C LYS A 262 23.31 9.08 -11.49
N THR A 263 22.02 9.39 -11.32
CA THR A 263 21.19 8.86 -10.23
C THR A 263 20.42 7.61 -10.68
N ILE A 264 19.79 6.93 -9.73
CA ILE A 264 18.80 5.89 -10.03
C ILE A 264 17.66 6.42 -10.91
N ILE A 265 17.29 7.69 -10.79
CA ILE A 265 16.21 8.32 -11.55
C ILE A 265 16.60 8.42 -13.03
N ASP A 266 17.85 8.84 -13.32
CA ASP A 266 18.39 8.88 -14.68
C ASP A 266 18.46 7.48 -15.31
N THR A 267 18.82 6.49 -14.50
CA THR A 267 18.90 5.09 -14.92
C THR A 267 17.53 4.54 -15.30
N LEU A 268 16.49 4.77 -14.47
CA LEU A 268 15.12 4.39 -14.77
C LEU A 268 14.57 5.15 -16.00
N SER A 269 14.87 6.45 -16.12
CA SER A 269 14.51 7.24 -17.29
C SER A 269 15.11 6.66 -18.57
N GLN A 270 16.40 6.32 -18.57
CA GLN A 270 17.09 5.72 -19.72
C GLN A 270 16.57 4.32 -20.05
N ALA A 271 16.11 3.57 -19.03
CA ALA A 271 15.46 2.29 -19.24
C ALA A 271 14.04 2.43 -19.86
N GLY A 272 13.44 3.62 -19.89
CA GLY A 272 12.11 3.82 -20.47
C GLY A 272 10.97 3.21 -19.64
N VAL A 273 11.18 3.00 -18.33
CA VAL A 273 10.15 2.39 -17.46
C VAL A 273 8.98 3.32 -17.15
N PHE A 274 9.14 4.63 -17.42
CA PHE A 274 8.11 5.66 -17.27
C PHE A 274 7.33 5.95 -18.56
N GLU A 275 7.54 5.19 -19.64
CA GLU A 275 6.75 5.37 -20.86
C GLU A 275 5.30 4.88 -20.66
N GLN A 276 4.34 5.61 -21.20
CA GLN A 276 2.93 5.19 -21.23
C GLN A 276 2.70 4.06 -22.24
N ARG A 277 1.59 3.34 -22.07
CA ARG A 277 1.06 2.29 -22.95
C ARG A 277 2.07 1.17 -23.20
N GLN A 278 2.92 0.89 -22.20
CA GLN A 278 3.73 -0.31 -22.19
C GLN A 278 2.83 -1.55 -22.14
N GLU A 279 3.36 -2.69 -22.58
CA GLU A 279 2.68 -3.99 -22.46
C GLU A 279 2.22 -4.30 -21.04
N THR A 280 2.88 -3.70 -20.04
CA THR A 280 2.45 -3.73 -18.65
C THR A 280 2.65 -2.37 -17.98
N ALA A 281 1.59 -1.88 -17.32
CA ALA A 281 1.66 -0.67 -16.50
C ALA A 281 2.54 -0.86 -15.25
N ASN A 282 2.83 -2.10 -14.85
CA ASN A 282 3.53 -2.40 -13.60
C ASN A 282 4.99 -1.93 -13.60
N ASN A 283 5.60 -1.72 -14.77
CA ASN A 283 6.91 -1.08 -14.85
C ASN A 283 6.83 0.34 -14.25
N ALA A 284 5.92 1.16 -14.74
CA ALA A 284 5.72 2.51 -14.22
C ALA A 284 5.26 2.50 -12.75
N VAL A 285 4.40 1.56 -12.34
CA VAL A 285 3.99 1.39 -10.93
C VAL A 285 5.21 1.26 -10.01
N HIS A 286 6.10 0.31 -10.28
CA HIS A 286 7.25 0.07 -9.43
C HIS A 286 8.33 1.14 -9.58
N ALA A 287 8.47 1.76 -10.75
CA ALA A 287 9.32 2.94 -10.92
C ALA A 287 8.87 4.11 -10.03
N ILE A 288 7.57 4.41 -10.00
CA ILE A 288 7.02 5.46 -9.13
C ILE A 288 7.17 5.07 -7.65
N ARG A 289 6.92 3.80 -7.28
CA ARG A 289 7.15 3.31 -5.91
C ARG A 289 8.62 3.46 -5.49
N LEU A 290 9.57 3.27 -6.40
CA LEU A 290 10.98 3.53 -6.14
C LEU A 290 11.20 5.01 -5.79
N LEU A 291 10.66 5.93 -6.59
CA LEU A 291 10.73 7.37 -6.31
C LEU A 291 10.11 7.73 -4.96
N VAL A 292 8.97 7.12 -4.61
CA VAL A 292 8.32 7.28 -3.30
C VAL A 292 9.25 6.85 -2.16
N ASN A 293 9.89 5.69 -2.31
CA ASN A 293 10.69 5.07 -1.26
C ASN A 293 12.04 5.77 -1.03
N LEU A 294 12.56 6.54 -1.99
CA LEU A 294 13.72 7.41 -1.78
C LEU A 294 13.53 8.38 -0.61
N PHE A 295 12.29 8.79 -0.32
CA PHE A 295 12.02 9.71 0.79
C PHE A 295 12.20 9.10 2.18
N ALA A 296 12.45 7.79 2.31
CA ALA A 296 12.63 7.16 3.62
C ALA A 296 13.94 7.56 4.31
N SER A 297 15.03 7.74 3.55
CA SER A 297 16.34 8.12 4.08
C SER A 297 16.69 9.58 3.81
N ASP A 298 17.56 10.19 4.62
CA ASP A 298 18.05 11.56 4.37
C ASP A 298 18.77 11.67 3.02
N ALA A 299 19.63 10.70 2.70
CA ALA A 299 20.33 10.66 1.43
C ALA A 299 19.35 10.59 0.25
N GLY A 300 18.32 9.73 0.32
CA GLY A 300 17.33 9.62 -0.74
C GLY A 300 16.45 10.87 -0.87
N ARG A 301 16.15 11.58 0.24
CA ARG A 301 15.49 12.89 0.20
C ARG A 301 16.31 13.95 -0.53
N LEU A 302 17.63 13.99 -0.34
CA LEU A 302 18.52 14.89 -1.08
C LEU A 302 18.49 14.59 -2.59
N ILE A 303 18.50 13.31 -2.97
CA ILE A 303 18.37 12.92 -4.38
C ILE A 303 17.00 13.32 -4.95
N ALA A 304 15.91 13.07 -4.22
CA ALA A 304 14.56 13.45 -4.65
C ALA A 304 14.41 14.97 -4.81
N ASP A 305 14.97 15.77 -3.88
CA ASP A 305 14.94 17.23 -3.96
C ASP A 305 15.75 17.76 -5.16
N GLY A 306 16.97 17.24 -5.36
CA GLY A 306 17.82 17.61 -6.48
C GLY A 306 17.22 17.23 -7.84
N ALA A 307 16.46 16.15 -7.89
CA ALA A 307 15.84 15.62 -9.11
C ALA A 307 14.36 16.00 -9.29
N PHE A 308 13.83 16.94 -8.51
CA PHE A 308 12.41 17.32 -8.49
C PHE A 308 11.82 17.51 -9.92
N ASP A 309 12.48 18.35 -10.74
CA ASP A 309 12.00 18.69 -12.08
C ASP A 309 12.00 17.47 -13.02
N THR A 310 13.04 16.63 -12.94
CA THR A 310 13.15 15.40 -13.73
C THR A 310 12.10 14.38 -13.31
N ALA A 311 11.99 14.12 -12.01
CA ALA A 311 11.06 13.13 -11.46
C ALA A 311 9.60 13.50 -11.74
N THR A 312 9.20 14.75 -11.48
CA THR A 312 7.83 15.22 -11.75
C THR A 312 7.51 15.17 -13.25
N LYS A 313 8.44 15.56 -14.12
CA LYS A 313 8.27 15.46 -15.57
C LYS A 313 8.05 14.01 -16.04
N LEU A 314 8.78 13.05 -15.47
CA LEU A 314 8.65 11.63 -15.83
C LEU A 314 7.29 11.04 -15.45
N VAL A 315 6.71 11.47 -14.32
CA VAL A 315 5.47 10.88 -13.80
C VAL A 315 4.20 11.65 -14.19
N ARG A 316 4.33 12.90 -14.62
CA ARG A 316 3.21 13.77 -15.02
C ARG A 316 2.22 13.14 -16.01
N PRO A 317 2.64 12.37 -17.03
CA PRO A 317 1.68 11.75 -17.95
C PRO A 317 0.65 10.84 -17.23
N PHE A 318 1.05 10.19 -16.14
CA PHE A 318 0.18 9.31 -15.34
C PHE A 318 -0.78 10.06 -14.42
N ALA A 319 -0.59 11.37 -14.21
CA ALA A 319 -1.55 12.20 -13.48
C ALA A 319 -2.84 12.41 -14.29
N ALA A 320 -2.70 12.61 -15.59
CA ALA A 320 -3.81 12.82 -16.51
C ALA A 320 -4.47 11.50 -16.91
N GLU A 321 -3.67 10.49 -17.25
CA GLU A 321 -4.14 9.19 -17.74
C GLU A 321 -3.44 8.05 -16.96
N PRO A 322 -3.87 7.76 -15.72
CA PRO A 322 -3.37 6.60 -14.98
C PRO A 322 -3.83 5.31 -15.65
N GLU A 323 -2.94 4.33 -15.72
CA GLU A 323 -3.10 3.06 -16.45
C GLU A 323 -3.45 1.89 -15.51
N SER A 324 -3.36 2.10 -14.19
CA SER A 324 -3.81 1.15 -13.18
C SER A 324 -4.07 1.86 -11.84
N PRO A 325 -4.92 1.29 -10.96
CA PRO A 325 -5.15 1.87 -9.63
C PRO A 325 -3.86 1.90 -8.78
N ALA A 326 -2.99 0.90 -8.94
CA ALA A 326 -1.72 0.84 -8.22
C ALA A 326 -0.76 1.98 -8.63
N GLN A 327 -0.79 2.37 -9.92
CA GLN A 327 0.00 3.49 -10.43
C GLN A 327 -0.54 4.82 -9.88
N TYR A 328 -1.86 4.99 -9.87
CA TYR A 328 -2.53 6.15 -9.31
C TYR A 328 -2.22 6.33 -7.81
N LYS A 329 -2.31 5.25 -7.02
CA LYS A 329 -1.93 5.25 -5.59
C LYS A 329 -0.46 5.60 -5.36
N ALA A 330 0.45 5.05 -6.18
CA ALA A 330 1.87 5.36 -6.08
C ALA A 330 2.14 6.84 -6.40
N LEU A 331 1.48 7.39 -7.42
CA LEU A 331 1.62 8.79 -7.81
C LEU A 331 1.09 9.74 -6.73
N ALA A 332 -0.09 9.46 -6.17
CA ALA A 332 -0.65 10.23 -5.06
C ALA A 332 0.31 10.26 -3.85
N THR A 333 0.97 9.15 -3.57
CA THR A 333 1.95 9.04 -2.48
C THR A 333 3.23 9.83 -2.79
N LEU A 334 3.69 9.82 -4.05
CA LEU A 334 4.85 10.59 -4.48
C LEU A 334 4.62 12.09 -4.32
N TYR A 335 3.46 12.58 -4.76
CA TYR A 335 3.10 14.00 -4.62
C TYR A 335 2.92 14.40 -3.16
N LEU A 336 2.39 13.51 -2.30
CA LEU A 336 2.36 13.75 -0.86
C LEU A 336 3.78 13.90 -0.28
N ASN A 337 4.71 13.01 -0.63
CA ASN A 337 6.09 13.10 -0.14
C ASN A 337 6.79 14.37 -0.62
N TYR A 338 6.60 14.79 -1.87
CA TYR A 338 7.12 16.08 -2.33
C TYR A 338 6.46 17.26 -1.62
N ALA A 339 5.15 17.21 -1.36
CA ALA A 339 4.46 18.26 -0.61
C ALA A 339 5.02 18.41 0.81
N ILE A 340 5.30 17.29 1.49
CA ILE A 340 5.95 17.28 2.81
C ILE A 340 7.35 17.87 2.74
N LEU A 341 8.14 17.47 1.74
CA LEU A 341 9.51 17.98 1.54
C LEU A 341 9.50 19.51 1.34
N LEU A 342 8.62 20.01 0.46
CA LEU A 342 8.48 21.44 0.19
C LEU A 342 7.92 22.21 1.40
N ALA A 343 7.01 21.62 2.18
CA ALA A 343 6.47 22.24 3.38
C ALA A 343 7.42 22.15 4.60
N SER A 344 8.50 21.36 4.50
CA SER A 344 9.50 21.24 5.56
C SER A 344 10.32 22.53 5.72
N ASN A 345 10.97 22.71 6.87
CA ASN A 345 11.64 23.94 7.28
C ASN A 345 12.94 24.18 6.49
N ALA A 346 12.81 24.60 5.23
CA ALA A 346 13.92 25.11 4.42
C ALA A 346 14.32 26.54 4.83
N PRO A 347 15.59 26.95 4.63
CA PRO A 347 16.04 28.32 4.88
C PRO A 347 15.19 29.35 4.13
N SER A 348 14.98 30.53 4.74
CA SER A 348 14.16 31.61 4.15
C SER A 348 14.66 32.08 2.77
N THR A 349 15.95 31.89 2.48
CA THR A 349 16.59 32.21 1.19
C THR A 349 16.10 31.35 0.03
N GLU A 350 15.53 30.17 0.30
CA GLU A 350 15.04 29.23 -0.71
C GLU A 350 13.52 29.28 -0.90
N SER A 351 12.82 30.22 -0.22
CA SER A 351 11.35 30.24 -0.27
C SER A 351 10.79 30.45 -1.68
N ALA A 352 11.46 31.26 -2.52
CA ALA A 352 10.98 31.56 -3.87
C ALA A 352 11.06 30.36 -4.83
N SER A 353 12.18 29.61 -4.82
CA SER A 353 12.32 28.41 -5.66
C SER A 353 11.36 27.29 -5.21
N ARG A 354 11.20 27.16 -3.90
CA ARG A 354 10.27 26.22 -3.26
C ARG A 354 8.81 26.52 -3.59
N GLU A 355 8.41 27.78 -3.53
CA GLU A 355 7.05 28.22 -3.93
C GLU A 355 6.82 27.95 -5.42
N ALA A 356 7.80 28.23 -6.30
CA ALA A 356 7.69 27.90 -7.72
C ALA A 356 7.51 26.38 -7.97
N ARG A 357 8.29 25.53 -7.28
CA ARG A 357 8.13 24.06 -7.33
C ARG A 357 6.78 23.62 -6.78
N ALA A 358 6.30 24.24 -5.71
CA ALA A 358 4.98 23.97 -5.14
C ALA A 358 3.84 24.36 -6.09
N GLU A 359 3.96 25.45 -6.85
CA GLU A 359 2.98 25.82 -7.88
C GLU A 359 2.85 24.73 -8.96
N VAL A 360 3.99 24.23 -9.45
CA VAL A 360 4.03 23.11 -10.40
C VAL A 360 3.35 21.87 -9.80
N LEU A 361 3.67 21.55 -8.55
CA LEU A 361 3.11 20.38 -7.87
C LEU A 361 1.61 20.52 -7.62
N VAL A 362 1.09 21.73 -7.32
CA VAL A 362 -0.35 21.96 -7.19
C VAL A 362 -1.08 21.70 -8.50
N ILE A 363 -0.51 22.08 -9.64
CA ILE A 363 -1.08 21.79 -10.96
C ILE A 363 -1.13 20.28 -11.20
N ASP A 364 -0.02 19.58 -10.92
CA ASP A 364 0.06 18.13 -11.06
C ASP A 364 -0.92 17.40 -10.12
N ILE A 365 -1.10 17.90 -8.89
CA ILE A 365 -2.10 17.42 -7.92
C ILE A 365 -3.52 17.69 -8.41
N ALA A 366 -3.80 18.86 -8.98
CA ALA A 366 -5.11 19.18 -9.53
C ALA A 366 -5.49 18.22 -10.65
N ASN A 367 -4.56 17.92 -11.57
CA ASN A 367 -4.76 16.92 -12.62
C ASN A 367 -5.14 15.54 -12.04
N VAL A 368 -4.51 15.11 -10.95
CA VAL A 368 -4.86 13.85 -10.26
C VAL A 368 -6.27 13.91 -9.66
N LEU A 369 -6.61 15.01 -8.97
CA LEU A 369 -7.93 15.18 -8.34
C LEU A 369 -9.08 15.34 -9.34
N GLU A 370 -8.80 15.89 -10.51
CA GLU A 370 -9.77 16.12 -11.58
C GLU A 370 -9.85 14.94 -12.57
N CYS A 371 -8.93 13.97 -12.48
CA CYS A 371 -8.91 12.80 -13.37
C CYS A 371 -10.17 11.95 -13.22
N GLU A 372 -10.89 11.71 -14.32
CA GLU A 372 -12.10 10.88 -14.38
C GLU A 372 -11.82 9.42 -14.80
N SER A 373 -10.55 9.04 -14.93
CA SER A 373 -10.16 7.66 -15.28
C SER A 373 -10.79 6.64 -14.32
N PRO A 374 -11.23 5.45 -14.80
CA PRO A 374 -11.71 4.38 -13.92
C PRO A 374 -10.63 3.89 -12.95
N HIS A 375 -9.35 4.14 -13.24
CA HIS A 375 -8.23 3.84 -12.35
C HIS A 375 -8.04 4.87 -11.22
N ALA A 376 -8.69 6.03 -11.30
CA ALA A 376 -8.61 7.13 -10.34
C ALA A 376 -9.75 7.12 -9.28
N GLY A 377 -10.17 5.92 -8.88
CA GLY A 377 -11.30 5.68 -7.97
C GLY A 377 -10.91 5.36 -6.51
N ASP A 378 -9.63 5.14 -6.22
CA ASP A 378 -9.17 4.70 -4.91
C ASP A 378 -9.33 5.80 -3.82
N PRO A 379 -10.10 5.55 -2.75
CA PRO A 379 -10.32 6.56 -1.70
C PRO A 379 -9.07 6.92 -0.91
N ASP A 380 -8.12 5.99 -0.72
CA ASP A 380 -6.86 6.25 -0.02
C ASP A 380 -5.96 7.18 -0.84
N ALA A 381 -5.87 6.96 -2.16
CA ALA A 381 -5.18 7.84 -3.09
C ALA A 381 -5.83 9.23 -3.15
N LEU A 382 -7.16 9.33 -3.13
CA LEU A 382 -7.87 10.61 -3.03
C LEU A 382 -7.50 11.35 -1.75
N PHE A 383 -7.55 10.66 -0.61
CA PHE A 383 -7.15 11.20 0.69
C PHE A 383 -5.70 11.72 0.68
N ARG A 384 -4.74 10.91 0.19
CA ARG A 384 -3.31 11.30 0.08
C ARG A 384 -3.12 12.52 -0.81
N THR A 385 -3.84 12.59 -1.92
CA THR A 385 -3.73 13.70 -2.87
C THR A 385 -4.28 15.00 -2.27
N LEU A 386 -5.38 14.93 -1.53
CA LEU A 386 -5.91 16.08 -0.77
C LEU A 386 -4.97 16.49 0.37
N CYS A 387 -4.39 15.52 1.07
CA CYS A 387 -3.35 15.79 2.07
C CYS A 387 -2.14 16.49 1.47
N ALA A 388 -1.70 16.11 0.27
CA ALA A 388 -0.62 16.77 -0.45
C ALA A 388 -0.98 18.23 -0.76
N LEU A 389 -2.18 18.45 -1.32
CA LEU A 389 -2.68 19.79 -1.63
C LEU A 389 -2.74 20.68 -0.38
N GLY A 390 -3.37 20.18 0.68
CA GLY A 390 -3.51 20.89 1.94
C GLY A 390 -2.18 21.20 2.62
N THR A 391 -1.20 20.30 2.50
CA THR A 391 0.16 20.51 3.02
C THR A 391 0.88 21.65 2.30
N LEU A 392 0.73 21.77 0.98
CA LEU A 392 1.32 22.89 0.23
C LEU A 392 0.71 24.25 0.62
N LEU A 393 -0.56 24.29 1.03
CA LEU A 393 -1.22 25.54 1.46
C LEU A 393 -0.68 26.11 2.77
N THR A 394 0.18 25.36 3.48
CA THR A 394 0.87 25.86 4.68
C THR A 394 2.18 26.59 4.37
N LEU A 395 2.58 26.72 3.10
CA LEU A 395 3.80 27.45 2.72
C LEU A 395 3.76 28.95 3.05
N GLY A 396 2.57 29.55 3.06
CA GLY A 396 2.36 30.93 3.49
C GLY A 396 1.14 31.60 2.85
N ASP A 397 0.72 32.72 3.44
CA ASP A 397 -0.52 33.42 3.06
C ASP A 397 -0.51 33.90 1.60
N LYS A 398 0.65 34.38 1.11
CA LYS A 398 0.80 34.84 -0.28
C LYS A 398 0.61 33.70 -1.28
N PHE A 399 1.27 32.57 -1.03
CA PHE A 399 1.12 31.37 -1.85
C PHE A 399 -0.34 30.90 -1.86
N ARG A 400 -0.95 30.84 -0.68
CA ARG A 400 -2.35 30.43 -0.54
C ARG A 400 -3.32 31.35 -1.29
N ALA A 401 -3.16 32.66 -1.15
CA ALA A 401 -3.99 33.64 -1.85
C ALA A 401 -3.86 33.49 -3.38
N LYS A 402 -2.65 33.22 -3.89
CA LYS A 402 -2.39 32.96 -5.31
C LYS A 402 -3.11 31.70 -5.80
N MET A 403 -3.09 30.61 -5.03
CA MET A 403 -3.65 29.32 -5.45
C MET A 403 -5.17 29.17 -5.22
N LYS A 404 -5.78 30.03 -4.39
CA LYS A 404 -7.19 29.95 -3.97
C LYS A 404 -8.19 29.77 -5.12
N GLY A 405 -8.01 30.52 -6.23
CA GLY A 405 -8.93 30.48 -7.37
C GLY A 405 -9.00 29.12 -8.06
N GLY A 406 -7.85 28.48 -8.29
CA GLY A 406 -7.79 27.16 -8.93
C GLY A 406 -8.29 26.04 -8.02
N ILE A 407 -7.89 26.08 -6.74
CA ILE A 407 -8.18 25.00 -5.79
C ILE A 407 -9.69 24.84 -5.53
N ALA A 408 -10.45 25.94 -5.51
CA ALA A 408 -11.89 25.86 -5.33
C ALA A 408 -12.58 25.01 -6.41
N GLY A 409 -12.13 25.11 -7.66
CA GLY A 409 -12.58 24.26 -8.77
C GLY A 409 -12.17 22.80 -8.57
N THR A 410 -10.89 22.56 -8.27
CA THR A 410 -10.37 21.20 -8.03
C THR A 410 -11.11 20.48 -6.88
N LEU A 411 -11.45 21.18 -5.79
CA LEU A 411 -12.22 20.60 -4.68
C LEU A 411 -13.66 20.21 -5.08
N HIS A 412 -14.25 20.87 -6.08
CA HIS A 412 -15.55 20.49 -6.62
C HIS A 412 -15.47 19.10 -7.28
N PHE A 413 -14.47 18.88 -8.14
CA PHE A 413 -14.22 17.57 -8.76
C PHE A 413 -13.88 16.50 -7.73
N ALA A 414 -13.00 16.80 -6.77
CA ALA A 414 -12.65 15.88 -5.69
C ALA A 414 -13.89 15.44 -4.88
N ASN A 415 -14.82 16.37 -4.62
CA ASN A 415 -16.05 16.10 -3.87
C ASN A 415 -17.10 15.29 -4.66
N ALA A 416 -17.00 15.24 -6.00
CA ALA A 416 -17.86 14.42 -6.85
C ALA A 416 -17.42 12.94 -6.91
N LYS A 417 -16.19 12.63 -6.48
CA LYS A 417 -15.66 11.25 -6.51
C LYS A 417 -16.35 10.36 -5.45
N PRO A 418 -16.53 9.04 -5.70
CA PRO A 418 -17.13 8.12 -4.72
C PRO A 418 -16.43 8.12 -3.36
N GLY A 419 -15.10 8.22 -3.34
CA GLY A 419 -14.29 8.27 -2.12
C GLY A 419 -14.51 9.52 -1.25
N ALA A 420 -15.15 10.57 -1.78
CA ALA A 420 -15.43 11.81 -1.05
C ALA A 420 -16.36 11.62 0.14
N GLN A 421 -17.11 10.51 0.17
CA GLN A 421 -18.03 10.23 1.28
C GLN A 421 -17.33 9.71 2.54
N MET A 422 -16.07 9.29 2.43
CA MET A 422 -15.29 8.76 3.56
C MET A 422 -15.04 9.86 4.61
N PRO A 423 -15.18 9.57 5.92
CA PRO A 423 -15.05 10.58 6.97
C PRO A 423 -13.72 11.37 6.93
N ASN A 424 -12.60 10.68 6.80
CA ASN A 424 -11.26 11.27 6.70
C ASN A 424 -11.10 12.18 5.47
N VAL A 425 -11.74 11.84 4.35
CA VAL A 425 -11.73 12.66 3.12
C VAL A 425 -12.56 13.92 3.31
N LYS A 426 -13.72 13.83 3.97
CA LYS A 426 -14.53 15.01 4.32
C LYS A 426 -13.79 15.95 5.26
N GLU A 427 -13.15 15.41 6.29
CA GLU A 427 -12.35 16.16 7.25
C GLU A 427 -11.24 16.95 6.56
N VAL A 428 -10.40 16.29 5.75
CA VAL A 428 -9.30 16.98 5.06
C VAL A 428 -9.80 18.00 4.04
N MET A 429 -10.89 17.73 3.30
CA MET A 429 -11.50 18.72 2.42
C MET A 429 -11.99 19.94 3.19
N GLN A 430 -12.55 19.74 4.38
CA GLN A 430 -12.99 20.85 5.22
C GLN A 430 -11.80 21.66 5.74
N GLU A 431 -10.73 21.01 6.19
CA GLU A 431 -9.50 21.71 6.60
C GLU A 431 -8.92 22.55 5.45
N ILE A 432 -8.88 22.02 4.22
CA ILE A 432 -8.43 22.78 3.04
C ILE A 432 -9.32 24.01 2.81
N ARG A 433 -10.65 23.86 2.91
CA ARG A 433 -11.57 25.01 2.76
C ARG A 433 -11.35 26.05 3.83
N ASP A 434 -11.05 25.64 5.06
CA ASP A 434 -10.78 26.56 6.17
C ASP A 434 -9.45 27.29 5.99
N GLU A 435 -8.41 26.63 5.46
CA GLU A 435 -7.16 27.32 5.11
C GLU A 435 -7.41 28.38 4.02
N LEU A 436 -8.27 28.10 3.03
CA LEU A 436 -8.56 29.01 1.91
C LEU A 436 -9.44 30.20 2.26
N ARG A 437 -10.08 30.25 3.44
CA ARG A 437 -10.90 31.40 3.86
C ARG A 437 -10.01 32.61 4.09
#